data_AF-V5YPN6-F1
#
_entry.id   AF-V5YPN6-F1
#
_cell.length_a   1.000
_cell.length_b   1.000
_cell.length_c   1.000
_cell.angle_alpha   90.00
_cell.angle_beta   90.00
_cell.angle_gamma   90.00
#
_symmetry.space_group_name_H-M   'P 1'
#
loop_
_entity.id
_entity.type
_entity.pdbx_description
1 polymer ?
#
loop_
_entity_poly.entity_id
_entity_poly.type
_entity_poly.pdbx_seq_one_letter_code
_entity_poly.pdbx_strand_id
1 'polypeptide(L)'
;MNQQQEGRSLTEVPGQGGKAAAPLMVLVKVEDLTKDALDWAVAKALGCELVGMHEHFRRIAESSWSKEKIEERLVKMADDQVIIHPCTGNAEPIPAYSRNDAATGPLIDRERIATWGSKDGQWTATAPGMDGYDGQQFYIDVCDGLQGPTRLIAAARCIVANKVGLEIEVPASLLA
;
A
#
# COMPACT_ATOMS: atom_id res chain seq x y z
N MET A 1 -47.95 49.64 22.41
CA MET A 1 -47.73 48.48 23.31
C MET A 1 -46.77 47.54 22.60
N ASN A 2 -45.49 47.64 22.98
CA ASN A 2 -44.41 46.75 22.56
C ASN A 2 -44.56 45.40 23.26
N GLN A 3 -44.39 44.29 22.55
CA GLN A 3 -43.74 43.11 23.13
C GLN A 3 -42.74 42.53 22.13
N GLN A 4 -41.49 42.51 22.58
CA GLN A 4 -40.29 41.98 21.96
C GLN A 4 -40.12 40.50 22.32
N GLN A 5 -39.58 39.74 21.36
CA GLN A 5 -38.55 38.71 21.47
C GLN A 5 -38.58 37.71 22.64
N GLU A 6 -38.72 36.43 22.29
CA GLU A 6 -37.96 35.36 22.94
C GLU A 6 -37.05 34.68 21.92
N GLY A 7 -35.74 34.87 22.12
CA GLY A 7 -34.69 34.23 21.34
C GLY A 7 -34.51 32.78 21.74
N ARG A 8 -34.64 31.87 20.77
CA ARG A 8 -34.01 30.55 20.83
C ARG A 8 -32.65 30.64 20.16
N SER A 9 -31.62 30.79 20.98
CA SER A 9 -30.24 30.53 20.59
C SER A 9 -30.08 29.01 20.47
N LEU A 10 -30.09 28.52 19.23
CA LEU A 10 -29.58 27.20 18.91
C LEU A 10 -28.05 27.31 18.93
N THR A 11 -27.44 26.82 20.00
CA THR A 11 -26.01 26.54 20.03
C THR A 11 -25.71 25.50 18.95
N GLU A 12 -25.19 25.96 17.82
CA GLU A 12 -24.54 25.11 16.83
C GLU A 12 -23.37 24.41 17.52
N VAL A 13 -23.45 23.09 17.64
CA VAL A 13 -22.31 22.25 18.02
C VAL A 13 -21.46 22.11 16.75
N PRO A 14 -20.22 22.60 16.69
CA PRO A 14 -19.36 22.35 15.55
C PRO A 14 -18.89 20.90 15.65
N GLY A 15 -19.62 20.00 14.99
CA GLY A 15 -19.16 18.65 14.67
C GLY A 15 -18.03 18.75 13.65
N GLN A 16 -16.83 19.13 14.12
CA GLN A 16 -15.60 18.93 13.38
C GLN A 16 -15.36 17.41 13.31
N GLY A 17 -15.93 16.79 12.27
CA GLY A 17 -15.43 15.53 11.76
C GLY A 17 -13.99 15.77 11.33
N GLY A 18 -13.05 15.52 12.24
CA GLY A 18 -11.63 15.61 11.97
C GLY A 18 -11.31 14.68 10.80
N LYS A 19 -11.21 15.24 9.61
CA LYS A 19 -10.70 14.55 8.44
C LYS A 19 -9.32 14.05 8.85
N ALA A 20 -9.13 12.73 8.93
CA ALA A 20 -7.84 12.15 9.26
C ALA A 20 -6.80 12.83 8.34
N ALA A 21 -5.75 13.40 8.94
CA ALA A 21 -4.70 14.03 8.16
C ALA A 21 -4.16 13.00 7.18
N ALA A 22 -4.08 13.35 5.89
CA ALA A 22 -3.52 12.46 4.89
C ALA A 22 -2.12 12.02 5.34
N PRO A 23 -1.77 10.73 5.22
CA PRO A 23 -0.47 10.24 5.66
C PRO A 23 0.64 11.00 4.92
N LEU A 24 1.71 11.35 5.64
CA LEU A 24 2.87 11.99 5.06
C LEU A 24 3.55 11.01 4.09
N MET A 25 3.67 11.39 2.82
CA MET A 25 4.26 10.57 1.77
C MET A 25 5.70 11.02 1.51
N VAL A 26 6.60 10.07 1.26
CA VAL A 26 8.02 10.29 0.97
C VAL A 26 8.36 9.60 -0.34
N LEU A 27 9.00 10.31 -1.26
CA LEU A 27 9.51 9.71 -2.51
C LEU A 27 10.79 8.90 -2.20
N VAL A 28 10.77 7.62 -2.53
CA VAL A 28 11.88 6.68 -2.25
C VAL A 28 12.19 5.87 -3.50
N LYS A 29 13.47 5.56 -3.71
CA LYS A 29 13.87 4.66 -4.78
C LYS A 29 13.50 3.21 -4.44
N VAL A 30 13.09 2.45 -5.43
CA VAL A 30 12.69 1.04 -5.24
C VAL A 30 13.85 0.19 -4.70
N GLU A 31 15.09 0.49 -5.07
CA GLU A 31 16.30 -0.18 -4.57
C GLU A 31 16.50 -0.03 -3.04
N ASP A 32 15.96 1.03 -2.45
CA ASP A 32 16.10 1.33 -1.01
C ASP A 32 14.94 0.74 -0.18
N LEU A 33 13.88 0.27 -0.82
CA LEU A 33 12.71 -0.28 -0.12
C LEU A 33 13.08 -1.59 0.58
N THR A 34 12.67 -1.70 1.84
CA THR A 34 12.84 -2.90 2.66
C THR A 34 11.59 -3.16 3.50
N LYS A 35 11.46 -4.40 4.02
CA LYS A 35 10.42 -4.80 4.97
C LYS A 35 9.02 -4.34 4.54
N ASP A 36 8.30 -3.67 5.44
CA ASP A 36 6.89 -3.34 5.29
C ASP A 36 6.66 -2.29 4.21
N ALA A 37 7.60 -1.36 4.00
CA ALA A 37 7.56 -0.44 2.86
C ALA A 37 7.64 -1.17 1.52
N LEU A 38 8.49 -2.20 1.40
CA LEU A 38 8.58 -3.00 0.18
C LEU A 38 7.32 -3.85 -0.03
N ASP A 39 6.81 -4.47 1.03
CA ASP A 39 5.59 -5.29 0.97
C ASP A 39 4.37 -4.45 0.58
N TRP A 40 4.25 -3.25 1.15
CA TRP A 40 3.25 -2.28 0.77
C TRP A 40 3.40 -1.82 -0.69
N ALA A 41 4.63 -1.54 -1.14
CA ALA A 41 4.87 -1.11 -2.51
C ALA A 41 4.45 -2.20 -3.51
N VAL A 42 4.68 -3.49 -3.20
CA VAL A 42 4.15 -4.60 -3.99
C VAL A 42 2.62 -4.59 -3.99
N ALA A 43 1.96 -4.43 -2.84
CA ALA A 43 0.50 -4.34 -2.78
C ALA A 43 -0.05 -3.18 -3.64
N LYS A 44 0.60 -2.01 -3.61
CA LYS A 44 0.25 -0.86 -4.45
C LYS A 44 0.45 -1.16 -5.94
N ALA A 45 1.55 -1.82 -6.30
CA ALA A 45 1.81 -2.29 -7.67
C ALA A 45 0.74 -3.29 -8.16
N LEU A 46 0.09 -4.02 -7.24
CA LEU A 46 -1.03 -4.91 -7.51
C LEU A 46 -2.40 -4.19 -7.55
N GLY A 47 -2.42 -2.88 -7.34
CA GLY A 47 -3.65 -2.07 -7.34
C GLY A 47 -4.41 -2.08 -6.02
N CYS A 48 -3.78 -2.47 -4.91
CA CYS A 48 -4.41 -2.41 -3.59
C CYS A 48 -4.35 -0.98 -3.01
N GLU A 49 -5.42 -0.57 -2.30
CA GLU A 49 -5.48 0.70 -1.57
C GLU A 49 -5.00 0.50 -0.13
N LEU A 50 -4.17 1.40 0.40
CA LEU A 50 -3.81 1.41 1.82
C LEU A 50 -4.78 2.28 2.61
N VAL A 51 -5.41 1.71 3.63
CA VAL A 51 -6.40 2.39 4.46
C VAL A 51 -6.13 2.04 5.93
N GLY A 52 -6.37 3.00 6.83
CA GLY A 52 -6.39 2.69 8.27
C GLY A 52 -7.62 1.86 8.62
N MET A 53 -7.47 0.85 9.49
CA MET A 53 -8.58 -0.04 9.87
C MET A 53 -9.79 0.75 10.40
N HIS A 54 -9.57 1.83 11.16
CA HIS A 54 -10.65 2.67 11.66
C HIS A 54 -11.38 3.38 10.52
N GLU A 55 -10.65 3.90 9.54
CA GLU A 55 -11.24 4.56 8.37
C GLU A 55 -12.06 3.57 7.54
N HIS A 56 -11.50 2.39 7.24
CA HIS A 56 -12.22 1.36 6.50
C HIS A 56 -13.49 0.92 7.25
N PHE A 57 -13.39 0.70 8.57
CA PHE A 57 -14.54 0.35 9.40
C PHE A 57 -15.63 1.43 9.38
N ARG A 58 -15.26 2.71 9.43
CA ARG A 58 -16.22 3.81 9.26
C ARG A 58 -16.94 3.72 7.92
N ARG A 59 -16.20 3.55 6.81
CA ARG A 59 -16.77 3.45 5.44
C ARG A 59 -17.83 2.35 5.34
N ILE A 60 -17.58 1.17 5.92
CA ILE A 60 -18.54 0.04 5.84
C ILE A 60 -19.72 0.18 6.81
N ALA A 61 -19.51 0.76 8.00
CA ALA A 61 -20.51 0.81 9.05
C ALA A 61 -21.45 2.02 8.95
N GLU A 62 -21.04 3.10 8.28
CA GLU A 62 -21.78 4.37 8.20
C GLU A 62 -23.22 4.22 7.64
N SER A 63 -23.45 3.24 6.77
CA SER A 63 -24.77 2.96 6.20
C SER A 63 -25.75 2.30 7.17
N SER A 64 -25.23 1.65 8.22
CA SER A 64 -26.00 0.67 8.99
C SER A 64 -25.97 0.93 10.51
N TRP A 65 -24.99 1.70 11.00
CA TRP A 65 -24.75 1.91 12.43
C TRP A 65 -24.81 3.40 12.77
N SER A 66 -25.23 3.73 14.00
CA SER A 66 -25.16 5.11 14.48
C SER A 66 -23.70 5.52 14.72
N LYS A 67 -23.43 6.83 14.67
CA LYS A 67 -22.08 7.38 14.89
C LYS A 67 -21.53 6.96 16.25
N GLU A 68 -22.35 6.97 17.29
CA GLU A 68 -21.95 6.60 18.66
C GLU A 68 -21.51 5.14 18.73
N LYS A 69 -22.23 4.24 18.05
CA LYS A 69 -21.91 2.82 18.00
C LYS A 69 -20.62 2.55 17.22
N ILE A 70 -20.37 3.32 16.17
CA ILE A 70 -19.11 3.24 15.40
C ILE A 70 -17.95 3.64 16.31
N GLU A 71 -18.00 4.80 16.95
CA GLU A 71 -16.93 5.29 17.82
C GLU A 71 -16.69 4.37 19.03
N GLU A 72 -17.74 3.83 19.66
CA GLU A 72 -17.60 2.83 20.73
C GLU A 72 -16.84 1.58 20.26
N ARG A 73 -17.04 1.18 19.00
CA ARG A 73 -16.35 0.03 18.41
C ARG A 73 -14.90 0.36 18.05
N LEU A 74 -14.63 1.56 17.56
CA LEU A 74 -13.28 2.01 17.20
C LEU A 74 -12.34 2.04 18.41
N VAL A 75 -12.82 2.45 19.59
CA VAL A 75 -12.02 2.42 20.84
C VAL A 75 -11.57 0.99 21.21
N LYS A 76 -12.29 -0.03 20.74
CA LYS A 76 -12.01 -1.45 21.03
C LYS A 76 -11.17 -2.13 19.96
N MET A 77 -10.73 -1.42 18.91
CA MET A 77 -9.91 -1.99 17.83
C MET A 77 -8.61 -1.19 17.64
N ALA A 78 -7.56 -1.88 17.20
CA ALA A 78 -6.35 -1.22 16.74
C ALA A 78 -6.60 -0.50 15.40
N ASP A 79 -5.94 0.64 15.19
CA ASP A 79 -5.95 1.37 13.91
C ASP A 79 -4.77 0.96 13.03
N ASP A 80 -4.66 -0.34 12.78
CA ASP A 80 -3.59 -0.88 11.95
C ASP A 80 -3.79 -0.51 10.48
N GLN A 81 -2.68 -0.38 9.74
CA GLN A 81 -2.74 -0.18 8.29
C GLN A 81 -3.06 -1.51 7.60
N VAL A 82 -4.06 -1.48 6.71
CA VAL A 82 -4.50 -2.63 5.93
C VAL A 82 -4.60 -2.27 4.46
N ILE A 83 -4.57 -3.30 3.62
CA ILE A 83 -4.81 -3.16 2.19
C ILE A 83 -6.25 -3.55 1.85
N ILE A 84 -6.85 -2.85 0.91
CA ILE A 84 -8.12 -3.22 0.31
C ILE A 84 -7.82 -3.91 -1.02
N HIS A 85 -8.08 -5.20 -1.10
CA HIS A 85 -7.81 -5.97 -2.30
C HIS A 85 -8.84 -5.62 -3.40
N PRO A 86 -8.42 -5.24 -4.62
CA PRO A 86 -9.32 -4.67 -5.62
C PRO A 86 -10.40 -5.65 -6.09
N CYS A 87 -10.12 -6.95 -6.09
CA CYS A 87 -11.09 -7.97 -6.54
C CYS A 87 -12.13 -8.35 -5.48
N THR A 88 -11.80 -8.25 -4.19
CA THR A 88 -12.67 -8.72 -3.10
C THR A 88 -13.33 -7.57 -2.35
N GLY A 89 -12.71 -6.38 -2.35
CA GLY A 89 -13.10 -5.25 -1.52
C GLY A 89 -12.83 -5.46 -0.02
N ASN A 90 -12.20 -6.58 0.35
CA ASN A 90 -11.92 -6.91 1.74
C ASN A 90 -10.68 -6.18 2.23
N ALA A 91 -10.73 -5.76 3.50
CA ALA A 91 -9.56 -5.32 4.24
C ALA A 91 -8.74 -6.52 4.71
N GLU A 92 -7.47 -6.54 4.32
CA GLU A 92 -6.52 -7.61 4.61
C GLU A 92 -5.21 -7.01 5.16
N PRO A 93 -4.49 -7.72 6.04
CA PRO A 93 -3.13 -7.32 6.43
C PRO A 93 -2.24 -7.24 5.19
N ILE A 94 -1.25 -6.34 5.20
CA ILE A 94 -0.26 -6.28 4.12
C ILE A 94 0.47 -7.64 4.03
N PRO A 95 0.39 -8.37 2.92
CA PRO A 95 1.07 -9.65 2.79
C PRO A 95 2.58 -9.48 2.82
N ALA A 96 3.30 -10.41 3.47
CA ALA A 96 4.74 -10.35 3.64
C ALA A 96 5.51 -10.72 2.35
N TYR A 97 5.30 -10.01 1.24
CA TYR A 97 5.82 -10.37 -0.08
C TYR A 97 7.35 -10.57 -0.11
N SER A 98 8.11 -9.70 0.53
CA SER A 98 9.57 -9.76 0.58
C SER A 98 10.12 -10.92 1.43
N ARG A 99 9.28 -11.61 2.19
CA ARG A 99 9.67 -12.60 3.21
C ARG A 99 8.93 -13.94 3.10
N ASN A 100 7.84 -14.01 2.34
CA ASN A 100 6.99 -15.19 2.23
C ASN A 100 6.86 -15.65 0.77
N ASP A 101 7.43 -16.82 0.46
CA ASP A 101 7.39 -17.42 -0.87
C ASP A 101 5.97 -17.78 -1.30
N ALA A 102 5.07 -18.14 -0.38
CA ALA A 102 3.68 -18.43 -0.74
C ALA A 102 2.93 -17.20 -1.28
N ALA A 103 3.35 -15.98 -0.88
CA ALA A 103 2.77 -14.74 -1.37
C ALA A 103 3.42 -14.27 -2.69
N THR A 104 4.75 -14.44 -2.82
CA THR A 104 5.52 -13.87 -3.95
C THR A 104 5.88 -14.86 -5.04
N GLY A 105 6.00 -16.15 -4.73
CA GLY A 105 6.25 -17.21 -5.70
C GLY A 105 5.24 -17.18 -6.86
N PRO A 106 3.93 -17.19 -6.59
CA PRO A 106 2.92 -17.07 -7.64
C PRO A 106 3.02 -15.76 -8.45
N LEU A 107 3.50 -14.67 -7.84
CA LEU A 107 3.72 -13.40 -8.55
C LEU A 107 4.95 -13.45 -9.44
N ILE A 108 6.04 -14.09 -9.00
CA ILE A 108 7.24 -14.33 -9.81
C ILE A 108 6.86 -15.07 -11.09
N ASP A 109 6.07 -16.14 -10.98
CA ASP A 109 5.62 -16.92 -12.12
C ASP A 109 4.68 -16.11 -13.03
N ARG A 110 3.71 -15.42 -12.43
CA ARG A 110 2.71 -14.62 -13.16
C ARG A 110 3.34 -13.48 -13.96
N GLU A 111 4.27 -12.76 -13.35
CA GLU A 111 4.96 -11.62 -13.95
C GLU A 111 6.21 -12.05 -14.74
N ARG A 112 6.50 -13.36 -14.80
CA ARG A 112 7.65 -13.96 -15.50
C ARG A 112 8.98 -13.36 -15.05
N ILE A 113 9.15 -13.17 -13.75
CA ILE A 113 10.38 -12.62 -13.16
C ILE A 113 11.49 -13.67 -13.21
N ALA A 114 12.56 -13.38 -13.92
CA ALA A 114 13.78 -14.18 -13.85
C ALA A 114 14.57 -13.78 -12.59
N THR A 115 15.16 -14.77 -11.89
CA THR A 115 16.00 -14.50 -10.72
C THR A 115 17.28 -15.33 -10.75
N TRP A 116 18.39 -14.75 -10.31
CA TRP A 116 19.67 -15.44 -10.19
C TRP A 116 20.42 -15.00 -8.94
N GLY A 117 21.12 -15.95 -8.32
CA GLY A 117 22.01 -15.67 -7.20
C GLY A 117 23.45 -15.54 -7.69
N SER A 118 24.18 -14.58 -7.14
CA SER A 118 25.61 -14.40 -7.36
C SER A 118 26.44 -15.03 -6.22
N LYS A 119 27.74 -15.22 -6.48
CA LYS A 119 28.66 -15.87 -5.52
C LYS A 119 28.88 -15.08 -4.22
N ASP A 120 28.59 -13.78 -4.24
CA ASP A 120 28.63 -12.87 -3.08
C ASP A 120 27.35 -12.93 -2.23
N GLY A 121 26.40 -13.80 -2.57
CA GLY A 121 25.15 -13.97 -1.83
C GLY A 121 24.07 -12.94 -2.16
N GLN A 122 24.29 -12.08 -3.16
CA GLN A 122 23.23 -11.21 -3.69
C GLN A 122 22.32 -11.97 -4.65
N TRP A 123 21.08 -11.51 -4.73
CA TRP A 123 20.11 -11.94 -5.71
C TRP A 123 19.78 -10.80 -6.63
N THR A 124 19.57 -11.12 -7.90
CA THR A 124 19.16 -10.17 -8.92
C THR A 124 17.89 -10.68 -9.59
N ALA A 125 16.98 -9.76 -9.94
CA ALA A 125 15.73 -10.08 -10.60
C ALA A 125 15.42 -9.15 -11.78
N THR A 126 14.82 -9.69 -12.83
CA THR A 126 14.38 -8.95 -14.03
C THR A 126 13.01 -9.40 -14.53
N ALA A 127 12.28 -8.47 -15.16
CA ALA A 127 10.95 -8.69 -15.73
C ALA A 127 10.99 -8.51 -17.26
N PRO A 128 10.13 -9.18 -18.04
CA PRO A 128 10.05 -8.99 -19.49
C PRO A 128 9.37 -7.66 -19.84
N GLY A 129 9.81 -7.01 -20.92
CA GLY A 129 9.13 -5.85 -21.51
C GLY A 129 9.34 -4.53 -20.75
N MET A 130 10.37 -4.48 -19.90
CA MET A 130 10.78 -3.23 -19.28
C MET A 130 11.58 -2.35 -20.26
N ASP A 131 11.96 -2.89 -21.41
CA ASP A 131 12.52 -2.24 -22.57
C ASP A 131 11.43 -1.90 -23.58
N GLY A 132 11.34 -0.64 -23.99
CA GLY A 132 10.46 -0.20 -25.08
C GLY A 132 10.87 -0.74 -26.45
N TYR A 133 11.12 -2.05 -26.59
CA TYR A 133 11.58 -2.70 -27.82
C TYR A 133 10.58 -3.73 -28.33
N ASP A 134 9.87 -3.34 -29.38
CA ASP A 134 9.07 -4.20 -30.25
C ASP A 134 9.99 -5.19 -30.98
N GLY A 135 10.09 -6.41 -30.47
CA GLY A 135 10.37 -7.57 -31.31
C GLY A 135 11.83 -7.96 -31.57
N GLN A 136 12.80 -7.63 -30.70
CA GLN A 136 14.10 -8.30 -30.74
C GLN A 136 14.40 -9.12 -29.48
N GLN A 137 14.93 -10.30 -29.73
CA GLN A 137 15.18 -11.42 -28.82
C GLN A 137 16.34 -11.17 -27.84
N PHE A 138 16.46 -9.94 -27.32
CA PHE A 138 17.50 -9.55 -26.37
C PHE A 138 16.85 -8.84 -25.20
N TYR A 139 16.94 -9.47 -24.02
CA TYR A 139 16.56 -8.87 -22.74
C TYR A 139 17.41 -7.61 -22.53
N ILE A 140 16.86 -6.42 -22.78
CA ILE A 140 17.52 -5.18 -22.37
C ILE A 140 17.14 -4.94 -20.91
N ASP A 141 18.15 -5.02 -20.05
CA ASP A 141 18.13 -4.72 -18.61
C ASP A 141 17.76 -3.24 -18.39
N VAL A 142 16.47 -2.94 -18.27
CA VAL A 142 16.04 -1.58 -17.86
C VAL A 142 16.17 -1.39 -16.35
N CYS A 143 16.48 -2.47 -15.65
CA CYS A 143 17.25 -2.44 -14.42
C CYS A 143 18.46 -3.32 -14.71
N ASP A 144 19.70 -2.84 -14.62
CA ASP A 144 20.81 -3.75 -14.30
C ASP A 144 20.35 -4.48 -13.03
N GLY A 145 19.87 -5.73 -13.16
CA GLY A 145 18.70 -6.21 -12.40
C GLY A 145 18.60 -5.78 -10.93
N LEU A 146 17.36 -5.56 -10.46
CA LEU A 146 17.18 -5.10 -9.08
C LEU A 146 17.69 -6.15 -8.10
N GLN A 147 18.59 -5.69 -7.23
CA GLN A 147 19.29 -6.56 -6.31
C GLN A 147 18.56 -6.67 -4.97
N GLY A 148 18.86 -7.73 -4.24
CA GLY A 148 18.43 -7.90 -2.86
C GLY A 148 19.20 -9.02 -2.17
N PRO A 149 19.21 -9.02 -0.82
CA PRO A 149 19.86 -10.08 -0.05
C PRO A 149 19.12 -11.43 -0.13
N THR A 150 17.89 -11.45 -0.68
CA THR A 150 17.13 -12.67 -0.92
C THR A 150 16.46 -12.63 -2.30
N ARG A 151 16.16 -13.81 -2.84
CA ARG A 151 15.39 -13.97 -4.09
C ARG A 151 14.08 -13.17 -4.04
N LEU A 152 13.39 -13.21 -2.89
CA LEU A 152 12.10 -12.56 -2.70
C LEU A 152 12.20 -11.03 -2.67
N ILE A 153 13.24 -10.47 -2.04
CA ILE A 153 13.45 -9.02 -2.02
C ILE A 153 13.78 -8.51 -3.44
N ALA A 154 14.69 -9.18 -4.14
CA ALA A 154 15.04 -8.84 -5.52
C ALA A 154 13.79 -8.90 -6.43
N ALA A 155 13.02 -9.99 -6.35
CA ALA A 155 11.79 -10.15 -7.13
C ALA A 155 10.71 -9.10 -6.78
N ALA A 156 10.46 -8.83 -5.49
CA ALA A 156 9.51 -7.83 -5.06
C ALA A 156 9.86 -6.44 -5.60
N ARG A 157 11.14 -6.05 -5.52
CA ARG A 157 11.64 -4.79 -6.11
C ARG A 157 11.42 -4.75 -7.62
N CYS A 158 11.72 -5.84 -8.32
CA CYS A 158 11.48 -5.96 -9.75
C CYS A 158 10.00 -5.81 -10.13
N ILE A 159 9.09 -6.43 -9.37
CA ILE A 159 7.65 -6.29 -9.58
C ILE A 159 7.20 -4.83 -9.41
N VAL A 160 7.67 -4.15 -8.37
CA VAL A 160 7.35 -2.73 -8.14
C VAL A 160 7.88 -1.87 -9.29
N ALA A 161 9.15 -2.03 -9.66
CA ALA A 161 9.76 -1.26 -10.73
C ALA A 161 9.04 -1.44 -12.07
N ASN A 162 8.68 -2.68 -12.41
CA ASN A 162 8.00 -2.98 -13.67
C ASN A 162 6.59 -2.38 -13.76
N LYS A 163 5.91 -2.17 -12.62
CA LYS A 163 4.51 -1.69 -12.61
C LYS A 163 4.36 -0.22 -12.23
N VAL A 164 5.27 0.30 -11.42
CA VAL A 164 5.17 1.64 -10.81
C VAL A 164 6.34 2.55 -11.21
N GLY A 165 7.48 1.97 -11.61
CA GLY A 165 8.72 2.71 -11.92
C GLY A 165 9.78 2.60 -10.81
N LEU A 166 10.95 3.20 -11.04
CA LEU A 166 12.12 3.08 -10.15
C LEU A 166 12.03 3.93 -8.87
N GLU A 167 11.04 4.82 -8.79
CA GLU A 167 10.76 5.67 -7.64
C GLU A 167 9.28 5.57 -7.29
N ILE A 168 8.96 5.58 -6.00
CA ILE A 168 7.59 5.46 -5.51
C ILE A 168 7.40 6.32 -4.26
N GLU A 169 6.25 6.98 -4.17
CA GLU A 169 5.81 7.65 -2.95
C GLU A 169 5.34 6.61 -1.94
N VAL A 170 5.98 6.56 -0.77
CA VAL A 170 5.71 5.63 0.34
C VAL A 170 5.22 6.41 1.57
N PRO A 171 4.21 5.92 2.31
CA PRO A 171 3.86 6.49 3.61
C PRO A 171 5.05 6.46 4.57
N ALA A 172 5.38 7.60 5.18
CA ALA A 172 6.50 7.72 6.11
C ALA A 172 6.41 6.75 7.30
N SER A 173 5.19 6.38 7.69
CA SER A 173 4.94 5.38 8.75
C SER A 173 5.52 4.00 8.44
N LEU A 174 5.76 3.68 7.17
CA LEU A 174 6.28 2.38 6.73
C LEU A 174 7.80 2.37 6.52
N LEU A 175 8.47 3.53 6.62
CA LEU A 175 9.91 3.67 6.43
C LEU A 175 10.72 3.55 7.74
N ALA A 176 10.06 3.12 8.83
CA ALA A 176 10.65 3.01 10.17
C ALA A 176 11.49 1.73 10.38
#